data_AF-A0A0M4F6Z7-F1
#
_entry.id   AF-A0A0M4F6Z7-F1
#
_cell.length_a   1.000
_cell.length_b   1.000
_cell.length_c   1.000
_cell.angle_alpha   90.00
_cell.angle_beta   90.00
_cell.angle_gamma   90.00
#
_symmetry.space_group_name_H-M   'P 1'
#
loop_
_entity.id
_entity.type
_entity.pdbx_description
1 polymer ?
#
loop_
_entity_poly.entity_id
_entity_poly.type
_entity_poly.pdbx_seq_one_letter_code
_entity_poly.pdbx_strand_id
1 'polypeptide(L)' 'MIRQQKAAEAEAERQKIKSEKEERIKAYKKQRLEKTKVISKRTQRGQPLMKDRMQLLLKQIEEMKKR' A
#
# COMPACT_ATOMS: atom_id res chain seq x y z
N MET A 1 -12.57 -31.49 -25.76
CA MET A 1 -11.23 -30.99 -25.37
C MET A 1 -11.11 -29.46 -25.43
N ILE A 2 -11.44 -28.78 -26.54
CA ILE A 2 -11.22 -27.32 -26.70
C ILE A 2 -11.94 -26.46 -25.64
N ARG A 3 -13.17 -26.83 -25.23
CA ARG A 3 -13.90 -26.12 -24.17
C ARG A 3 -13.24 -26.22 -22.79
N GLN A 4 -12.59 -27.34 -22.48
CA GLN A 4 -11.91 -27.54 -21.20
C GLN A 4 -10.60 -26.74 -21.14
N GLN A 5 -9.87 -26.64 -22.26
CA GLN A 5 -8.67 -25.80 -22.36
C GLN A 5 -8.99 -24.31 -22.19
N LYS A 6 -10.03 -23.81 -22.87
CA LYS A 6 -10.50 -22.42 -22.71
C LYS A 6 -11.01 -22.10 -21.29
N ALA A 7 -11.64 -23.07 -20.63
CA ALA A 7 -12.08 -22.91 -19.25
C ALA A 7 -10.89 -22.83 -18.27
N ALA A 8 -9.86 -23.66 -18.48
CA ALA A 8 -8.64 -23.64 -17.67
C ALA A 8 -7.83 -22.34 -17.85
N GLU A 9 -7.73 -21.83 -19.08
CA GLU A 9 -7.10 -20.54 -19.37
C GLU A 9 -7.84 -19.37 -18.70
N ALA A 10 -9.17 -19.34 -18.80
CA ALA A 10 -9.99 -18.31 -18.16
C ALA A 10 -9.92 -18.36 -16.62
N GLU A 11 -9.77 -19.55 -16.03
CA GLU A 11 -9.56 -19.70 -14.59
C GLU A 11 -8.17 -19.21 -14.16
N ALA A 12 -7.12 -19.55 -14.93
CA ALA A 12 -5.76 -19.08 -14.68
C ALA A 12 -5.66 -17.54 -14.77
N GLU A 13 -6.31 -16.91 -15.74
CA GLU A 13 -6.37 -15.44 -15.82
C GLU A 13 -7.10 -14.82 -14.63
N ARG A 14 -8.23 -15.41 -14.21
CA ARG A 14 -8.96 -14.96 -13.02
C ARG A 14 -8.12 -15.08 -11.75
N GLN A 15 -7.34 -16.15 -11.61
CA GLN A 15 -6.44 -16.33 -10.48
C GLN A 15 -5.32 -15.28 -10.48
N LYS A 16 -4.71 -14.98 -11.64
CA LYS A 16 -3.71 -13.91 -11.78
C LYS A 16 -4.28 -12.53 -11.40
N ILE A 17 -5.47 -12.21 -11.91
CA ILE A 17 -6.13 -10.92 -11.58
C ILE A 17 -6.46 -10.85 -10.07
N LYS A 18 -6.87 -11.97 -9.46
CA LYS A 18 -7.13 -12.02 -8.01
C LYS A 18 -5.84 -11.80 -7.21
N SER A 19 -4.74 -12.49 -7.56
CA SER A 19 -3.47 -12.33 -6.84
C SER A 19 -2.93 -10.91 -6.97
N GLU A 20 -2.97 -10.30 -8.16
CA GLU A 20 -2.56 -8.91 -8.36
C GLU A 20 -3.39 -7.93 -7.52
N LYS A 21 -4.71 -8.13 -7.45
CA LYS A 21 -5.59 -7.32 -6.60
C LYS A 21 -5.26 -7.47 -5.13
N GLU A 22 -5.03 -8.70 -4.66
CA GLU A 22 -4.65 -8.96 -3.28
C GLU A 22 -3.31 -8.34 -2.92
N GLU A 23 -2.32 -8.39 -3.80
CA GLU A 23 -1.02 -7.76 -3.63
C GLU A 23 -1.13 -6.25 -3.52
N ARG A 24 -1.94 -5.61 -4.40
CA ARG A 24 -2.24 -4.17 -4.30
C ARG A 24 -2.89 -3.81 -2.97
N ILE A 25 -3.85 -4.61 -2.50
CA ILE A 25 -4.51 -4.40 -1.20
C ILE A 25 -3.51 -4.55 -0.05
N LYS A 26 -2.65 -5.58 -0.09
CA LYS A 26 -1.60 -5.80 0.92
C LYS A 26 -0.63 -4.63 0.96
N ALA A 27 -0.16 -4.16 -0.20
CA ALA A 27 0.72 -3.00 -0.31
C ALA A 27 0.06 -1.74 0.26
N TYR A 28 -1.19 -1.47 -0.10
CA TYR A 28 -1.94 -0.32 0.44
C TYR A 28 -2.09 -0.39 1.96
N LYS A 29 -2.48 -1.55 2.50
CA LYS A 29 -2.60 -1.77 3.96
C LYS A 29 -1.26 -1.55 4.66
N LYS A 30 -0.16 -2.05 4.11
CA LYS A 30 1.20 -1.86 4.65
C LYS A 30 1.57 -0.38 4.69
N GLN A 31 1.42 0.34 3.57
CA GLN A 31 1.70 1.78 3.50
C GLN A 31 0.85 2.58 4.50
N ARG A 32 -0.43 2.23 4.65
CA ARG A 32 -1.33 2.87 5.62
C ARG A 32 -0.84 2.66 7.06
N LEU A 33 -0.47 1.43 7.42
CA LEU A 33 0.05 1.12 8.75
C LEU A 33 1.35 1.87 9.06
N GLU A 34 2.27 1.96 8.11
CA GLU A 34 3.52 2.71 8.27
C GLU A 34 3.26 4.20 8.51
N LYS A 35 2.36 4.81 7.74
CA LYS A 35 1.93 6.21 7.94
C LYS A 35 1.30 6.41 9.32
N THR A 36 0.37 5.53 9.71
CA THR A 36 -0.29 5.60 11.03
C THR A 36 0.73 5.45 12.15
N LYS A 37 1.71 4.55 12.04
CA LYS A 37 2.77 4.39 13.05
C LYS A 37 3.55 5.67 13.23
N VAL A 38 4.02 6.30 12.14
CA VAL A 38 4.74 7.58 12.18
C VAL A 38 3.92 8.67 12.86
N ILE A 39 2.63 8.77 12.52
CA ILE A 39 1.74 9.76 13.13
C ILE A 39 1.52 9.42 14.61
N SER A 40 1.32 8.17 14.98
CA SER A 40 1.00 7.78 16.36
C SER A 40 2.13 7.99 17.37
N LYS A 41 3.40 8.12 16.93
CA LYS A 41 4.56 8.32 17.82
C LYS A 41 4.44 9.61 18.62
N ARG A 42 4.64 9.49 19.94
CA ARG A 42 4.61 10.60 20.90
C ARG A 42 5.85 10.57 21.79
N THR A 43 6.22 11.73 22.32
CA THR A 43 7.22 11.89 23.36
C THR A 43 6.66 11.41 24.70
N GLN A 44 7.52 11.28 25.71
CA GLN A 44 7.11 10.90 27.07
C GLN A 44 6.06 11.87 27.66
N ARG A 45 6.07 13.14 27.24
CA ARG A 45 5.08 14.17 27.64
C ARG A 45 3.83 14.18 26.74
N GLY A 46 3.64 13.17 25.90
CA GLY A 46 2.47 13.01 25.04
C GLY A 46 2.47 13.89 23.78
N GLN A 47 3.50 14.71 23.57
CA GLN A 47 3.60 15.55 22.38
C GLN A 47 3.93 14.69 21.16
N PRO A 48 3.38 14.99 19.97
CA PRO A 48 3.77 14.32 18.75
C PRO A 48 5.27 14.38 18.49
N LEU A 49 5.88 13.25 18.09
CA LEU A 49 7.27 13.26 17.65
C LEU A 49 7.34 13.85 16.23
N MET A 50 7.81 15.10 16.13
CA MET A 50 7.77 15.86 14.88
C MET A 50 8.82 15.43 13.85
N LYS A 51 9.94 14.81 14.26
CA LYS A 51 11.02 14.40 13.34
C LYS A 51 10.50 13.53 12.20
N ASP A 52 9.88 12.39 12.54
CA ASP A 52 9.41 11.41 11.56
C ASP A 52 8.20 11.96 10.77
N ARG A 53 7.32 12.69 11.43
CA ARG A 53 6.16 13.34 10.79
C ARG A 53 6.59 14.40 9.77
N MET A 54 7.63 15.18 10.08
CA MET A 54 8.15 16.22 9.21
C MET A 54 8.81 15.63 7.97
N GLN A 55 9.56 14.54 8.10
CA GLN A 55 10.10 13.81 6.94
C GLN A 55 8.98 13.28 6.03
N LEU A 56 7.90 12.75 6.62
CA LEU A 56 6.73 12.30 5.86
C LEU A 56 6.10 13.46 5.06
N LEU A 57 5.94 14.63 5.68
CA LEU A 57 5.38 15.82 5.03
C LEU A 57 6.29 16.35 3.90
N LEU A 58 7.60 16.42 4.13
CA LEU A 58 8.56 16.85 3.11
C LEU A 58 8.53 15.93 1.88
N LYS A 59 8.46 14.62 2.11
CA LYS A 59 8.32 13.63 1.04
C LYS A 59 7.02 13.83 0.25
N GLN A 60 5.90 14.10 0.92
CA GLN A 60 4.63 14.40 0.25
C GLN A 60 4.71 15.65 -0.63
N ILE A 61 5.37 16.71 -0.14
CA ILE A 61 5.58 17.95 -0.92
C ILE A 61 6.42 17.66 -2.15
N GLU A 62 7.50 16.88 -2.03
CA GLU A 62 8.35 16.50 -3.16
C GLU A 62 7.60 15.65 -4.19
N GLU A 63 6.80 14.66 -3.74
CA GLU A 63 5.94 13.86 -4.61
C GLU A 63 4.88 14.70 -5.33
N MET A 64 4.32 15.72 -4.66
CA MET A 64 3.39 16.67 -5.28
C MET A 64 4.06 17.55 -6.34
N LYS A 65 5.33 17.92 -6.15
CA LYS A 65 6.10 18.71 -7.13
C LYS A 65 6.55 17.91 -8.35
N LYS A 66 6.66 16.58 -8.23
CA LYS A 66 7.04 15.68 -9.33
C LYS A 66 5.87 15.25 -10.21
N ARG A 67 4.64 15.50 -9.77
CA ARG A 67 3.40 15.30 -10.54
C ARG A 67 3.06 16.54 -11.33
#